data_AF-A0A2R6E853-F1
#
_entry.id   AF-A0A2R6E853-F1
#
_cell.length_a   1.000
_cell.length_b   1.000
_cell.length_c   1.000
_cell.angle_alpha   90.00
_cell.angle_beta   90.00
_cell.angle_gamma   90.00
#
_symmetry.space_group_name_H-M   'P 1'
#
loop_
_entity.id
_entity.type
_entity.pdbx_description
1 polymer ?
#
loop_
_entity_poly.entity_id
_entity_poly.type
_entity_poly.pdbx_seq_one_letter_code
_entity_poly.pdbx_strand_id
1 'polypeptide(L)'
;VPMLAEARTIRSFWGVRPLYEPPEVGSEDPTDITRDYFLLDHEERDGLAGMTSIVGGKFTTYRMMGEEISDHVCEQFGIDADCRTADVSLPGSEEFSVLRDYMDEFGLRSPIGRRSVERLGSRADEVLDTDGPNPTVCGCEGVTRAEVRDAIEQSGSDLNAVRIRTRASMGNCQGGFCCHRLASELLPEHDEPTARRAWDELLEERWKGQRHALWGQQLSQAMLNYALHATTQNRDSDPADGEGVDFGAFDDGSAGSGTGGAAGVATDGGNRGN
;
A
#
# COMPACT_ATOMS: atom_id res chain seq x y z
N VAL A 1 6.88 -5.47 -29.95
CA VAL A 1 7.98 -4.51 -29.69
C VAL A 1 9.18 -5.30 -29.18
N PRO A 2 10.32 -5.34 -29.89
CA PRO A 2 11.48 -6.20 -29.54
C PRO A 2 11.97 -6.02 -28.10
N MET A 3 11.98 -4.79 -27.59
CA MET A 3 12.38 -4.46 -26.21
C MET A 3 11.53 -5.15 -25.13
N LEU A 4 10.28 -5.54 -25.43
CA LEU A 4 9.42 -6.25 -24.47
C LEU A 4 9.79 -7.73 -24.34
N ALA A 5 10.44 -8.32 -25.34
CA ALA A 5 10.83 -9.74 -25.30
C ALA A 5 11.90 -10.01 -24.23
N GLU A 6 12.71 -9.00 -23.93
CA GLU A 6 13.81 -9.07 -22.94
C GLU A 6 13.45 -8.36 -21.62
N ALA A 7 12.30 -7.70 -21.57
CA ALA A 7 11.87 -6.97 -20.38
C ALA A 7 11.51 -7.93 -19.24
N ARG A 8 12.03 -7.64 -18.04
CA ARG A 8 11.67 -8.39 -16.83
C ARG A 8 10.25 -8.04 -16.40
N THR A 9 9.33 -9.00 -16.48
CA THR A 9 8.01 -8.89 -15.84
C THR A 9 8.17 -8.92 -14.33
N ILE A 10 7.80 -7.85 -13.64
CA ILE A 10 7.92 -7.76 -12.16
C ILE A 10 6.66 -8.30 -11.47
N ARG A 11 5.50 -7.94 -12.01
CA ARG A 11 4.18 -8.35 -11.53
C ARG A 11 3.17 -8.30 -12.67
N SER A 12 2.07 -9.03 -12.51
CA SER A 12 0.86 -8.87 -13.29
C SER A 12 -0.31 -8.52 -12.38
N PHE A 13 -1.33 -7.89 -12.95
CA PHE A 13 -2.61 -7.65 -12.30
C PHE A 13 -3.71 -7.79 -13.34
N TRP A 14 -4.92 -8.02 -12.86
CA TRP A 14 -6.12 -8.07 -13.69
C TRP A 14 -7.25 -7.38 -12.94
N GLY A 15 -8.30 -7.00 -13.66
CA GLY A 15 -9.49 -6.39 -13.08
C GLY A 15 -10.69 -6.70 -13.94
N VAL A 16 -11.86 -6.77 -13.29
CA VAL A 16 -13.15 -6.93 -13.97
C VAL A 16 -13.73 -5.54 -14.22
N ARG A 17 -14.29 -5.33 -15.40
CA ARG A 17 -15.07 -4.12 -15.69
C ARG A 17 -16.55 -4.44 -15.46
N PRO A 18 -17.23 -3.78 -14.52
CA PRO A 18 -18.66 -3.98 -14.30
C PRO A 18 -19.46 -3.25 -15.38
N LEU A 19 -19.50 -3.83 -16.58
CA LEU A 19 -20.25 -3.26 -17.70
C LEU A 19 -21.73 -3.56 -17.52
N TYR A 20 -22.57 -2.54 -17.71
CA TYR A 20 -24.02 -2.69 -17.71
C TYR A 20 -24.54 -2.55 -19.12
N GLU A 21 -25.40 -3.47 -19.50
CA GLU A 21 -26.14 -3.43 -20.75
C GLU A 21 -27.62 -3.27 -20.43
N PRO A 22 -28.25 -2.16 -20.85
CA PRO A 22 -29.69 -2.02 -20.74
C PRO A 22 -30.40 -3.14 -21.51
N PRO A 23 -31.50 -3.72 -20.98
CA PRO A 23 -32.21 -4.85 -21.59
C PRO A 23 -32.64 -4.63 -23.06
N GLU A 24 -32.69 -3.37 -23.49
CA GLU A 24 -33.14 -2.93 -24.81
C GLU A 24 -32.07 -3.04 -25.91
N VAL A 25 -30.78 -3.19 -25.55
CA VAL A 25 -29.64 -3.09 -26.50
C VAL A 25 -29.27 -4.44 -27.13
N GLY A 26 -29.47 -5.57 -26.43
CA GLY A 26 -29.47 -6.92 -27.00
C GLY A 26 -28.25 -7.33 -27.83
N SER A 27 -27.03 -6.95 -27.44
CA SER A 27 -25.80 -7.33 -28.14
C SER A 27 -25.22 -8.65 -27.64
N GLU A 28 -24.70 -9.49 -28.54
CA GLU A 28 -23.96 -10.71 -28.21
C GLU A 28 -22.42 -10.48 -28.12
N ASP A 29 -21.93 -9.27 -28.44
CA ASP A 29 -20.50 -8.91 -28.40
C ASP A 29 -20.16 -8.09 -27.13
N PRO A 30 -19.32 -8.61 -26.20
CA PRO A 30 -18.89 -7.89 -25.00
C PRO A 30 -18.13 -6.58 -25.28
N THR A 31 -17.63 -6.37 -26.49
CA THR A 31 -16.95 -5.14 -26.90
C THR A 31 -17.90 -4.03 -27.33
N ASP A 32 -19.15 -4.37 -27.66
CA ASP A 32 -20.21 -3.44 -28.05
C ASP A 32 -21.01 -2.91 -26.86
N ILE A 33 -20.80 -3.47 -25.66
CA ILE A 33 -21.44 -2.98 -24.43
C ILE A 33 -20.92 -1.57 -24.13
N THR A 34 -21.86 -0.64 -23.92
CA THR A 34 -21.56 0.76 -23.64
C THR A 34 -20.65 0.88 -22.42
N ARG A 35 -19.76 1.87 -22.44
CA ARG A 35 -18.89 2.20 -21.31
C ARG A 35 -19.39 3.42 -20.53
N ASP A 36 -20.64 3.78 -20.74
CA ASP A 36 -21.28 4.85 -19.99
C ASP A 36 -21.74 4.31 -18.64
N TYR A 37 -22.27 5.21 -17.82
CA TYR A 37 -22.84 4.85 -16.53
C TYR A 37 -24.34 5.08 -16.58
N PHE A 38 -25.05 4.37 -15.71
CA PHE A 38 -26.50 4.42 -15.63
C PHE A 38 -26.91 4.50 -14.17
N LEU A 39 -27.76 5.47 -13.85
CA LEU A 39 -28.51 5.51 -12.61
C LEU A 39 -29.78 4.66 -12.78
N LEU A 40 -29.95 3.69 -11.89
CA LEU A 40 -31.10 2.80 -11.85
C LEU A 40 -31.90 3.12 -10.59
N ASP A 41 -33.05 3.77 -10.77
CA ASP A 41 -34.06 3.90 -9.72
C ASP A 41 -34.86 2.60 -9.63
N HIS A 42 -34.74 1.91 -8.48
CA HIS A 42 -35.41 0.63 -8.29
C HIS A 42 -36.88 0.79 -7.87
N GLU A 43 -37.35 1.99 -7.52
CA GLU A 43 -38.79 2.23 -7.33
C GLU A 43 -39.53 2.07 -8.66
N GLU A 44 -39.02 2.71 -9.72
CA GLU A 44 -39.59 2.63 -11.06
C GLU A 44 -39.33 1.26 -11.72
N ARG A 45 -38.12 0.74 -11.57
CA ARG A 45 -37.68 -0.48 -12.26
C ARG A 45 -38.19 -1.76 -11.60
N ASP A 46 -38.15 -1.82 -10.27
CA ASP A 46 -38.35 -3.05 -9.50
C ASP A 46 -39.46 -2.94 -8.42
N GLY A 47 -40.08 -1.77 -8.24
CA GLY A 47 -41.06 -1.51 -7.18
C GLY A 47 -40.45 -1.44 -5.76
N LEU A 48 -39.14 -1.17 -5.67
CA LEU A 48 -38.37 -1.10 -4.43
C LEU A 48 -37.99 0.35 -4.12
N ALA A 49 -38.87 1.04 -3.39
CA ALA A 49 -38.66 2.42 -2.97
C ALA A 49 -37.41 2.59 -2.10
N GLY A 50 -36.70 3.70 -2.30
CA GLY A 50 -35.50 4.06 -1.52
C GLY A 50 -34.24 3.27 -1.88
N MET A 51 -34.25 2.54 -3.00
CA MET A 51 -33.08 1.82 -3.51
C MET A 51 -32.68 2.38 -4.88
N THR A 52 -31.44 2.85 -4.98
CA THR A 52 -30.85 3.37 -6.22
C THR A 52 -29.49 2.73 -6.43
N SER A 53 -29.20 2.31 -7.66
CA SER A 53 -27.88 1.80 -8.04
C SER A 53 -27.26 2.66 -9.13
N ILE A 54 -25.94 2.85 -9.10
CA ILE A 54 -25.18 3.38 -10.24
C ILE A 54 -24.28 2.26 -10.77
N VAL A 55 -24.40 1.98 -12.07
CA VAL A 55 -23.71 0.88 -12.74
C VAL A 55 -22.90 1.38 -13.93
N GLY A 56 -21.84 0.67 -14.28
CA GLY A 56 -20.93 1.07 -15.35
C GLY A 56 -20.00 2.22 -14.96
N GLY A 57 -19.69 3.07 -15.94
CA GLY A 57 -18.87 4.25 -15.75
C GLY A 57 -17.36 4.05 -15.90
N LYS A 58 -16.72 5.14 -16.30
CA LYS A 58 -15.25 5.21 -16.42
C LYS A 58 -14.71 6.00 -15.25
N PHE A 59 -13.47 5.72 -14.88
CA PHE A 59 -12.74 6.60 -13.98
C PHE A 59 -12.68 8.04 -14.49
N THR A 60 -12.69 8.27 -15.81
CA THR A 60 -12.69 9.62 -16.38
C THR A 60 -14.02 10.35 -16.21
N THR A 61 -15.12 9.66 -15.91
CA THR A 61 -16.47 10.22 -15.76
C THR A 61 -16.96 10.18 -14.32
N TYR A 62 -16.12 9.77 -13.37
CA TYR A 62 -16.52 9.55 -11.98
C TYR A 62 -17.12 10.79 -11.29
N ARG A 63 -16.68 12.01 -11.66
CA ARG A 63 -17.24 13.25 -11.12
C ARG A 63 -18.69 13.45 -11.57
N MET A 64 -18.98 13.23 -12.85
CA MET A 64 -20.34 13.34 -13.39
C MET A 64 -21.26 12.27 -12.79
N MET A 65 -20.73 11.06 -12.58
CA MET A 65 -21.43 10.00 -11.84
C MET A 65 -21.77 10.43 -10.40
N GLY A 66 -20.82 11.05 -9.70
CA GLY A 66 -20.99 11.54 -8.34
C GLY A 66 -21.99 12.69 -8.24
N GLU A 67 -22.01 13.57 -9.25
CA GLU A 67 -23.00 14.65 -9.40
C GLU A 67 -24.40 14.06 -9.61
N GLU A 68 -24.58 13.20 -10.62
CA GLU A 68 -25.90 12.63 -10.96
C GLU A 68 -26.53 11.83 -9.81
N ILE A 69 -25.73 11.04 -9.06
CA ILE A 69 -26.25 10.32 -7.89
C ILE A 69 -26.58 11.26 -6.72
N SER A 70 -25.81 12.34 -6.55
CA SER A 70 -26.07 13.32 -5.48
C SER A 70 -27.32 14.14 -5.78
N ASP A 71 -27.51 14.54 -7.05
CA ASP A 71 -28.69 15.27 -7.51
C ASP A 71 -29.95 14.42 -7.32
N HIS A 72 -29.92 13.15 -7.75
CA HIS A 72 -31.00 12.20 -7.51
C HIS A 72 -31.34 12.06 -6.02
N VAL A 73 -30.34 11.96 -5.14
CA VAL A 73 -30.56 11.92 -3.69
C VAL A 73 -31.18 13.23 -3.18
N CYS A 74 -30.71 14.39 -3.66
CA CYS A 74 -31.26 15.68 -3.26
C CYS A 74 -32.74 15.80 -3.63
N GLU A 75 -33.12 15.36 -4.84
CA GLU A 75 -34.53 15.32 -5.29
C GLU A 75 -35.40 14.47 -4.36
N GLN A 76 -34.94 13.27 -3.98
CA GLN A 76 -35.67 12.36 -3.08
C GLN A 76 -35.95 12.97 -1.70
N PHE A 77 -35.06 13.85 -1.21
CA PHE A 77 -35.22 14.53 0.07
C PHE A 77 -35.80 15.95 -0.05
N GLY A 78 -36.13 16.42 -1.26
CA GLY A 78 -36.59 17.79 -1.50
C GLY A 78 -35.55 18.86 -1.14
N ILE A 79 -34.27 18.53 -1.29
CA ILE A 79 -33.14 19.43 -1.06
C ILE A 79 -32.82 20.14 -2.38
N ASP A 80 -32.79 21.47 -2.35
CA ASP A 80 -32.38 22.31 -3.48
C ASP A 80 -30.96 22.82 -3.25
N ALA A 81 -29.99 22.24 -3.96
CA ALA A 81 -28.58 22.58 -3.83
C ALA A 81 -27.83 22.37 -5.16
N ASP A 82 -27.03 23.36 -5.56
CA ASP A 82 -26.17 23.24 -6.75
C ASP A 82 -24.93 22.37 -6.47
N CYS A 83 -24.59 21.50 -7.41
CA CYS A 83 -23.34 20.76 -7.37
C CYS A 83 -22.13 21.70 -7.54
N ARG A 84 -21.13 21.55 -6.67
CA ARG A 84 -19.90 22.39 -6.67
C ARG A 84 -18.64 21.59 -7.01
N THR A 85 -18.77 20.29 -7.29
CA THR A 85 -17.62 19.39 -7.44
C THR A 85 -16.75 19.70 -8.66
N ALA A 86 -17.25 20.49 -9.61
CA ALA A 86 -16.46 20.98 -10.75
C ALA A 86 -15.47 22.09 -10.36
N ASP A 87 -15.78 22.85 -9.31
CA ASP A 87 -15.01 24.04 -8.89
C ASP A 87 -14.18 23.80 -7.62
N VAL A 88 -14.54 22.78 -6.83
CA VAL A 88 -13.84 22.43 -5.60
C VAL A 88 -12.64 21.53 -5.92
N SER A 89 -11.44 22.00 -5.58
CA SER A 89 -10.20 21.22 -5.67
C SER A 89 -10.27 19.95 -4.82
N LEU A 90 -9.64 18.87 -5.30
CA LEU A 90 -9.45 17.67 -4.49
C LEU A 90 -8.42 17.95 -3.38
N PRO A 91 -8.52 17.26 -2.24
CA PRO A 91 -7.50 17.33 -1.19
C PRO A 91 -6.10 17.05 -1.74
N GLY A 92 -5.14 17.94 -1.49
CA GLY A 92 -3.78 17.83 -2.01
C GLY A 92 -3.53 18.55 -3.35
N SER A 93 -4.56 19.10 -3.99
CA SER A 93 -4.44 19.79 -5.29
C SER A 93 -4.78 21.28 -5.25
N GLU A 94 -4.87 21.87 -4.06
CA GLU A 94 -5.28 23.26 -3.85
C GLU A 94 -4.28 24.27 -4.44
N GLU A 95 -2.99 23.95 -4.39
CA GLU A 95 -1.92 24.84 -4.86
C GLU A 95 -0.97 24.11 -5.81
N PHE A 96 -1.13 24.32 -7.12
CA PHE A 96 -0.33 23.62 -8.13
C PHE A 96 1.11 24.15 -8.27
N SER A 97 1.37 25.38 -7.82
CA SER A 97 2.68 26.05 -7.90
C SER A 97 3.69 25.54 -6.86
N VAL A 98 3.19 25.16 -5.68
CA VAL A 98 3.93 24.50 -4.58
C VAL A 98 4.89 23.45 -5.13
N LEU A 99 4.42 22.56 -6.01
CA LEU A 99 5.21 21.47 -6.56
C LEU A 99 6.51 21.89 -7.26
N ARG A 100 6.50 23.01 -7.98
CA ARG A 100 7.69 23.50 -8.70
C ARG A 100 8.53 24.44 -7.85
N ASP A 101 7.87 25.30 -7.11
CA ASP A 101 8.53 26.33 -6.32
C ASP A 101 9.33 25.70 -5.17
N TYR A 102 8.82 24.66 -4.50
CA TYR A 102 9.57 23.91 -3.48
C TYR A 102 10.79 23.17 -4.03
N MET A 103 10.71 22.64 -5.26
CA MET A 103 11.84 21.93 -5.87
C MET A 103 12.99 22.88 -6.24
N ASP A 104 12.66 24.08 -6.71
CA ASP A 104 13.62 25.10 -7.11
C ASP A 104 14.15 25.91 -5.92
N GLU A 105 13.31 26.30 -4.96
CA GLU A 105 13.68 27.09 -3.77
C GLU A 105 14.66 26.33 -2.87
N PHE A 106 14.40 25.05 -2.61
CA PHE A 106 15.22 24.23 -1.72
C PHE A 106 16.30 23.42 -2.47
N GLY A 107 16.39 23.59 -3.79
CA GLY A 107 17.31 22.83 -4.63
C GLY A 107 17.17 21.32 -4.46
N LEU A 108 15.94 20.83 -4.22
CA LEU A 108 15.63 19.45 -3.88
C LEU A 108 15.86 18.54 -5.09
N ARG A 109 17.13 18.20 -5.30
CA ARG A 109 17.60 17.16 -6.23
C ARG A 109 17.37 15.75 -5.67
N SER A 110 16.80 15.62 -4.47
CA SER A 110 16.51 14.33 -3.84
C SER A 110 15.36 13.64 -4.57
N PRO A 111 15.57 12.44 -5.16
CA PRO A 111 14.49 11.65 -5.74
C PRO A 111 13.38 11.30 -4.76
N ILE A 112 13.67 11.33 -3.45
CA ILE A 112 12.68 11.12 -2.38
C ILE A 112 11.78 12.34 -2.28
N GLY A 113 12.36 13.54 -2.09
CA GLY A 113 11.59 14.78 -1.95
C GLY A 113 10.67 15.01 -3.15
N ARG A 114 11.19 14.87 -4.38
CA ARG A 114 10.37 14.96 -5.59
C ARG A 114 9.17 14.00 -5.58
N ARG A 115 9.39 12.73 -5.21
CA ARG A 115 8.32 11.73 -5.17
C ARG A 115 7.30 12.00 -4.07
N SER A 116 7.75 12.51 -2.92
CA SER A 116 6.85 12.88 -1.82
C SER A 116 5.94 14.04 -2.23
N VAL A 117 6.48 15.08 -2.86
CA VAL A 117 5.65 16.19 -3.35
C VAL A 117 4.74 15.75 -4.51
N GLU A 118 5.19 14.90 -5.43
CA GLU A 118 4.33 14.33 -6.50
C GLU A 118 3.17 13.48 -5.93
N ARG A 119 3.36 12.88 -4.76
CA ARG A 119 2.38 12.01 -4.09
C ARG A 119 1.41 12.79 -3.20
N LEU A 120 1.91 13.75 -2.44
CA LEU A 120 1.17 14.50 -1.40
C LEU A 120 0.59 15.81 -1.92
N GLY A 121 1.18 16.39 -2.97
CA GLY A 121 0.80 17.68 -3.51
C GLY A 121 0.96 18.81 -2.48
N SER A 122 -0.07 19.64 -2.30
CA SER A 122 -0.12 20.73 -1.32
C SER A 122 0.04 20.29 0.13
N ARG A 123 -0.27 19.02 0.45
CA ARG A 123 -0.10 18.44 1.79
C ARG A 123 1.35 18.07 2.12
N ALA A 124 2.29 18.31 1.21
CA ALA A 124 3.68 17.92 1.42
C ALA A 124 4.27 18.54 2.69
N ASP A 125 4.04 19.83 2.95
CA ASP A 125 4.57 20.48 4.15
C ASP A 125 3.91 19.93 5.42
N GLU A 126 2.57 19.85 5.43
CA GLU A 126 1.79 19.30 6.54
C GLU A 126 2.29 17.90 6.96
N VAL A 127 2.54 17.03 5.98
CA VAL A 127 2.90 15.63 6.24
C VAL A 127 4.41 15.47 6.49
N LEU A 128 5.28 16.24 5.83
CA LEU A 128 6.73 16.05 5.91
C LEU A 128 7.39 16.87 7.02
N ASP A 129 6.73 17.92 7.52
CA ASP A 129 7.19 18.71 8.67
C ASP A 129 6.96 17.94 9.96
N THR A 130 8.01 17.24 10.42
CA THR A 130 7.95 16.39 11.61
C THR A 130 9.04 16.77 12.61
N ASP A 131 8.71 16.77 13.90
CA ASP A 131 9.65 17.09 15.00
C ASP A 131 10.81 16.09 15.20
N GLY A 132 10.84 14.99 14.45
CA GLY A 132 11.79 13.89 14.63
C GLY A 132 12.33 13.29 13.32
N PRO A 133 13.17 12.23 13.41
CA PRO A 133 13.74 11.60 12.22
C PRO A 133 12.66 11.03 11.29
N ASN A 134 12.72 11.42 10.02
CA ASN A 134 11.85 10.91 8.95
C ASN A 134 12.62 10.01 7.96
N PRO A 135 13.00 8.78 8.34
CA PRO A 135 13.76 7.89 7.47
C PRO A 135 12.92 7.38 6.29
N THR A 136 13.58 7.01 5.20
CA THR A 136 12.94 6.28 4.10
C THR A 136 12.60 4.85 4.52
N VAL A 137 11.31 4.54 4.58
CA VAL A 137 10.78 3.20 4.86
C VAL A 137 10.86 2.32 3.61
N CYS A 138 10.42 2.83 2.45
CA CYS A 138 10.50 2.12 1.17
C CYS A 138 11.55 2.76 0.24
N GLY A 139 12.74 2.17 0.18
CA GLY A 139 13.83 2.68 -0.68
C GLY A 139 13.52 2.63 -2.18
N CYS A 140 12.77 1.63 -2.66
CA CYS A 140 12.44 1.53 -4.08
C CYS A 140 11.48 2.63 -4.55
N GLU A 141 10.54 3.03 -3.70
CA GLU A 141 9.51 4.02 -4.04
C GLU A 141 9.78 5.40 -3.42
N GLY A 142 10.85 5.54 -2.63
CA GLY A 142 11.20 6.78 -1.94
C GLY A 142 10.12 7.22 -0.95
N VAL A 143 9.55 6.28 -0.20
CA VAL A 143 8.48 6.59 0.78
C VAL A 143 9.08 6.75 2.16
N THR A 144 8.83 7.89 2.78
CA THR A 144 9.30 8.25 4.11
C THR A 144 8.39 7.71 5.21
N ARG A 145 8.86 7.73 6.47
CA ARG A 145 8.06 7.30 7.62
C ARG A 145 6.83 8.18 7.82
N ALA A 146 6.97 9.49 7.65
CA ALA A 146 5.85 10.42 7.81
C ALA A 146 4.72 10.11 6.82
N GLU A 147 5.06 9.83 5.56
CA GLU A 147 4.09 9.39 4.54
C GLU A 147 3.42 8.06 4.86
N VAL A 148 4.14 7.13 5.50
CA VAL A 148 3.57 5.86 5.95
C VAL A 148 2.58 6.09 7.08
N ARG A 149 2.91 6.96 8.05
CA ARG A 149 2.05 7.29 9.19
C ARG A 149 0.80 8.05 8.77
N ASP A 150 0.93 9.08 7.94
CA ASP A 150 -0.21 9.78 7.33
C ASP A 150 -1.15 8.81 6.61
N ALA A 151 -0.59 7.85 5.87
CA ALA A 151 -1.40 6.84 5.20
C ALA A 151 -2.06 5.85 6.17
N ILE A 152 -1.42 5.50 7.29
CA ILE A 152 -1.98 4.65 8.35
C ILE A 152 -3.13 5.37 9.04
N GLU A 153 -3.00 6.66 9.38
CA GLU A 153 -4.08 7.45 9.99
C GLU A 153 -5.37 7.42 9.14
N GLN A 154 -5.23 7.39 7.80
CA GLN A 154 -6.36 7.31 6.87
C GLN A 154 -6.85 5.88 6.57
N SER A 155 -6.05 4.86 6.88
CA SER A 155 -6.29 3.47 6.47
C SER A 155 -6.46 2.49 7.63
N GLY A 156 -6.20 2.93 8.86
CA GLY A 156 -6.00 2.05 10.01
C GLY A 156 -4.91 1.00 9.72
N SER A 157 -5.17 -0.23 10.14
CA SER A 157 -4.23 -1.34 10.00
C SER A 157 -4.14 -1.93 8.58
N ASP A 158 -4.89 -1.46 7.59
CA ASP A 158 -4.85 -2.00 6.24
C ASP A 158 -3.59 -1.53 5.48
N LEU A 159 -2.53 -2.34 5.52
CA LEU A 159 -1.30 -2.05 4.79
C LEU A 159 -1.42 -2.12 3.27
N ASN A 160 -2.47 -2.77 2.73
CA ASN A 160 -2.74 -2.74 1.28
C ASN A 160 -3.35 -1.41 0.85
N ALA A 161 -4.16 -0.79 1.72
CA ALA A 161 -4.63 0.58 1.56
C ALA A 161 -3.47 1.59 1.69
N VAL A 162 -2.57 1.41 2.67
CA VAL A 162 -1.32 2.20 2.78
C VAL A 162 -0.46 2.08 1.52
N ARG A 163 -0.31 0.86 0.99
CA ARG A 163 0.40 0.58 -0.28
C ARG A 163 -0.23 1.34 -1.45
N ILE A 164 -1.55 1.39 -1.56
CA ILE A 164 -2.23 2.09 -2.67
C ILE A 164 -2.00 3.60 -2.58
N ARG A 165 -2.09 4.19 -1.38
CA ARG A 165 -1.86 5.62 -1.14
C ARG A 165 -0.41 6.03 -1.38
N THR A 166 0.55 5.27 -0.84
CA THR A 166 1.97 5.66 -0.84
C THR A 166 2.80 5.07 -1.96
N ARG A 167 2.30 4.01 -2.60
CA ARG A 167 3.07 3.09 -3.45
C ARG A 167 4.15 2.29 -2.72
N ALA A 168 4.32 2.42 -1.39
CA ALA A 168 5.27 1.59 -0.65
C ALA A 168 5.01 0.11 -0.92
N SER A 169 6.08 -0.70 -1.07
CA SER A 169 6.08 -2.10 -1.54
C SER A 169 5.76 -2.34 -3.03
N MET A 170 5.47 -1.30 -3.83
CA MET A 170 5.21 -1.47 -5.27
C MET A 170 6.44 -1.43 -6.18
N GLY A 171 7.62 -1.10 -5.64
CA GLY A 171 8.87 -0.99 -6.41
C GLY A 171 9.50 -2.34 -6.80
N ASN A 172 10.70 -2.33 -7.37
CA ASN A 172 11.33 -3.52 -7.98
C ASN A 172 11.50 -4.74 -7.04
N CYS A 173 11.61 -4.51 -5.73
CA CYS A 173 11.70 -5.60 -4.74
C CYS A 173 10.33 -6.18 -4.35
N GLN A 174 9.22 -5.58 -4.80
CA GLN A 174 7.83 -5.96 -4.48
C GLN A 174 7.61 -6.19 -2.98
N GLY A 175 8.12 -5.28 -2.15
CA GLY A 175 7.92 -5.36 -0.69
C GLY A 175 8.96 -6.18 0.07
N GLY A 176 9.92 -6.82 -0.61
CA GLY A 176 10.94 -7.66 0.02
C GLY A 176 11.62 -7.03 1.24
N PHE A 177 12.00 -5.76 1.14
CA PHE A 177 12.74 -5.05 2.19
C PHE A 177 11.90 -4.17 3.12
N CYS A 178 10.73 -3.69 2.67
CA CYS A 178 9.99 -2.65 3.38
C CYS A 178 8.72 -3.14 4.09
N CYS A 179 8.15 -4.31 3.74
CA CYS A 179 6.88 -4.75 4.32
C CYS A 179 6.95 -4.89 5.85
N HIS A 180 8.00 -5.49 6.40
CA HIS A 180 8.17 -5.58 7.86
C HIS A 180 8.26 -4.20 8.52
N ARG A 181 8.93 -3.24 7.87
CA ARG A 181 9.06 -1.86 8.39
C ARG A 181 7.73 -1.13 8.38
N LEU A 182 6.92 -1.33 7.33
CA LEU A 182 5.55 -0.81 7.28
C LEU A 182 4.71 -1.38 8.43
N ALA A 183 4.81 -2.68 8.68
CA ALA A 183 4.12 -3.33 9.79
C ALA A 183 4.59 -2.81 11.16
N SER A 184 5.88 -2.53 11.33
CA SER A 184 6.40 -1.94 12.57
C SER A 184 5.82 -0.55 12.87
N GLU A 185 5.44 0.22 11.85
CA GLU A 185 4.80 1.53 12.06
C GLU A 185 3.35 1.43 12.55
N LEU A 186 2.73 0.23 12.59
CA LEU A 186 1.41 0.01 13.18
C LEU A 186 1.46 -0.14 14.71
N LEU A 187 2.58 -0.60 15.26
CA LEU A 187 2.72 -0.93 16.69
C LEU A 187 2.49 0.23 17.69
N PRO A 188 2.65 1.52 17.33
CA PRO A 188 2.28 2.61 18.22
C PRO A 188 0.78 2.65 18.58
N GLU A 189 -0.09 2.19 17.68
CA GLU A 189 -1.56 2.34 17.80
C GLU A 189 -2.31 1.00 17.71
N HIS A 190 -1.63 -0.07 17.31
CA HIS A 190 -2.20 -1.40 17.13
C HIS A 190 -1.40 -2.46 17.88
N ASP A 191 -2.10 -3.51 18.31
CA ASP A 191 -1.47 -4.64 18.96
C ASP A 191 -0.65 -5.50 17.96
N GLU A 192 0.28 -6.29 18.50
CA GLU A 192 1.14 -7.17 17.72
C GLU A 192 0.35 -8.10 16.78
N PRO A 193 -0.73 -8.79 17.22
CA PRO A 193 -1.49 -9.68 16.33
C PRO A 193 -2.08 -8.94 15.11
N THR A 194 -2.53 -7.70 15.29
CA THR A 194 -3.05 -6.88 14.18
C THR A 194 -1.94 -6.49 13.22
N ALA A 195 -0.79 -6.04 13.72
CA ALA A 195 0.36 -5.68 12.88
C ALA A 195 0.89 -6.88 12.08
N ARG A 196 0.95 -8.08 12.70
CA ARG A 196 1.35 -9.32 12.02
C ARG A 196 0.38 -9.73 10.93
N ARG A 197 -0.93 -9.73 11.21
CA ARG A 197 -1.95 -10.07 10.21
C ARG A 197 -1.90 -9.10 9.02
N ALA A 198 -1.80 -7.80 9.27
CA ALA A 198 -1.67 -6.80 8.22
C ALA A 198 -0.39 -6.98 7.37
N TRP A 199 0.70 -7.39 8.00
CA TRP A 199 1.94 -7.72 7.31
C TRP A 199 1.77 -8.94 6.39
N ASP A 200 1.14 -10.00 6.89
CA ASP A 200 0.89 -11.23 6.13
C ASP A 200 0.00 -10.97 4.92
N GLU A 201 -1.08 -10.22 5.11
CA GLU A 201 -1.98 -9.78 4.03
C GLU A 201 -1.24 -8.94 2.97
N LEU A 202 -0.35 -8.04 3.39
CA LEU A 202 0.46 -7.27 2.44
C LEU A 202 1.39 -8.18 1.63
N LEU A 203 2.06 -9.14 2.28
CA LEU A 203 2.94 -10.10 1.59
C LEU A 203 2.16 -10.99 0.63
N GLU A 204 1.00 -11.49 1.04
CA GLU A 204 0.12 -12.30 0.19
C GLU A 204 -0.31 -11.52 -1.06
N GLU A 205 -0.67 -10.25 -0.88
CA GLU A 205 -1.01 -9.35 -1.98
C GLU A 205 0.18 -9.06 -2.92
N ARG A 206 1.42 -9.10 -2.43
CA ARG A 206 2.62 -9.04 -3.30
C ARG A 206 2.83 -10.35 -4.04
N TRP A 207 2.68 -11.47 -3.35
CA TRP A 207 2.75 -12.79 -3.96
C TRP A 207 1.75 -12.98 -5.10
N LYS A 208 0.47 -12.60 -4.90
CA LYS A 208 -0.59 -12.69 -5.93
C LYS A 208 -0.19 -12.02 -7.24
N GLY A 209 0.45 -10.84 -7.15
CA GLY A 209 0.93 -10.11 -8.33
C GLY A 209 2.17 -10.74 -8.98
N GLN A 210 3.02 -11.40 -8.21
CA GLN A 210 4.30 -11.96 -8.69
C GLN A 210 4.19 -13.40 -9.18
N ARG A 211 3.22 -14.19 -8.70
CA ARG A 211 3.14 -15.64 -8.98
C ARG A 211 3.08 -16.00 -10.46
N HIS A 212 2.56 -15.08 -11.27
CA HIS A 212 2.45 -15.22 -12.73
C HIS A 212 3.66 -14.60 -13.46
N ALA A 213 4.75 -14.31 -12.77
CA ALA A 213 5.98 -13.73 -13.31
C ALA A 213 7.24 -14.48 -12.82
N LEU A 214 7.10 -15.69 -12.26
CA LEU A 214 8.19 -16.44 -11.62
C LEU A 214 9.08 -17.19 -12.61
N TRP A 215 9.75 -16.46 -13.50
CA TRP A 215 10.77 -17.00 -14.40
C TRP A 215 11.93 -16.02 -14.57
N GLY A 216 13.05 -16.51 -15.11
CA GLY A 216 14.24 -15.71 -15.39
C GLY A 216 14.69 -14.88 -14.18
N GLN A 217 15.04 -13.61 -14.41
CA GLN A 217 15.48 -12.69 -13.37
C GLN A 217 14.44 -12.44 -12.26
N GLN A 218 13.15 -12.55 -12.57
CA GLN A 218 12.11 -12.31 -11.58
C GLN A 218 11.99 -13.49 -10.59
N LEU A 219 12.23 -14.73 -11.04
CA LEU A 219 12.36 -15.86 -10.12
C LEU A 219 13.57 -15.69 -9.21
N SER A 220 14.72 -15.26 -9.73
CA SER A 220 15.91 -14.97 -8.89
C SER A 220 15.63 -13.90 -7.83
N GLN A 221 14.90 -12.83 -8.19
CA GLN A 221 14.46 -11.82 -7.23
C GLN A 221 13.52 -12.40 -6.16
N ALA A 222 12.57 -13.24 -6.56
CA ALA A 222 11.64 -13.88 -5.62
C ALA A 222 12.37 -14.81 -4.64
N MET A 223 13.37 -15.55 -5.12
CA MET A 223 14.22 -16.39 -4.26
C MET A 223 15.08 -15.57 -3.29
N LEU A 224 15.58 -14.41 -3.72
CA LEU A 224 16.28 -13.49 -2.81
C LEU A 224 15.34 -12.95 -1.73
N ASN A 225 14.12 -12.55 -2.11
CA ASN A 225 13.12 -12.10 -1.15
C ASN A 225 12.76 -13.22 -0.16
N TYR A 226 12.55 -14.44 -0.65
CA TYR A 226 12.30 -15.61 0.20
C TYR A 226 13.44 -15.85 1.18
N ALA A 227 14.69 -15.87 0.71
CA ALA A 227 15.85 -16.05 1.58
C ALA A 227 15.96 -14.95 2.64
N LEU A 228 15.67 -13.69 2.30
CA LEU A 228 15.62 -12.59 3.26
C LEU A 228 14.53 -12.81 4.31
N HIS A 229 13.32 -13.20 3.89
CA HIS A 229 12.18 -13.43 4.78
C HIS A 229 12.41 -14.62 5.70
N ALA A 230 12.95 -15.72 5.17
CA ALA A 230 13.32 -16.89 5.95
C ALA A 230 14.45 -16.57 6.92
N THR A 231 15.60 -16.11 6.44
CA THR A 231 16.80 -16.02 7.28
C THR A 231 16.88 -14.80 8.19
N THR A 232 16.28 -13.67 7.80
CA THR A 232 16.36 -12.42 8.57
C THR A 232 15.11 -12.18 9.40
N GLN A 233 13.95 -12.63 8.92
CA GLN A 233 12.67 -12.43 9.60
C GLN A 233 12.12 -13.72 10.21
N ASN A 234 12.83 -14.84 10.06
CA ASN A 234 12.49 -16.16 10.56
C ASN A 234 11.07 -16.64 10.18
N ARG A 235 10.58 -16.21 9.00
CA ARG A 235 9.18 -16.42 8.60
C ARG A 235 8.86 -17.84 8.13
N ASP A 236 9.87 -18.66 7.89
CA ASP A 236 9.73 -20.09 7.60
C ASP A 236 9.80 -20.95 8.87
N SER A 237 10.09 -20.35 10.03
CA SER A 237 10.20 -21.02 11.33
C SER A 237 10.04 -20.01 12.47
N ASP A 238 8.93 -19.27 12.53
CA ASP A 238 8.75 -18.23 13.55
C ASP A 238 8.58 -18.90 14.92
N PRO A 239 9.51 -18.71 15.88
CA PRO A 239 9.43 -19.32 17.19
C PRO A 239 8.19 -18.85 17.98
N ALA A 240 7.57 -17.74 17.57
CA ALA A 240 6.30 -17.28 18.14
C ALA A 240 5.08 -18.12 17.68
N ASP A 241 5.20 -18.90 16.61
CA ASP A 241 4.13 -19.79 16.13
C ASP A 241 4.08 -21.13 16.92
N GLY A 242 5.05 -21.38 17.80
CA GLY A 242 5.18 -22.58 18.63
C GLY A 242 4.70 -22.41 20.07
N GLU A 243 5.10 -23.32 20.96
CA GLU A 243 4.95 -23.11 22.40
C GLU A 243 5.74 -21.87 22.83
N GLY A 244 5.18 -21.08 23.76
CA GLY A 244 5.78 -19.81 24.19
C GLY A 244 7.24 -19.98 24.59
N VAL A 245 8.10 -19.07 24.12
CA VAL A 245 9.53 -19.10 24.41
C VAL A 245 9.73 -18.96 25.92
N ASP A 246 10.33 -19.97 26.54
CA ASP A 246 10.75 -19.90 27.95
C ASP A 246 11.96 -18.98 28.09
N PHE A 247 11.69 -17.70 28.30
CA PHE A 247 12.74 -16.71 28.54
C PHE A 247 13.52 -16.98 29.85
N GLY A 248 12.96 -17.72 30.81
CA GLY A 248 13.64 -18.09 32.05
C GLY A 248 14.79 -19.08 31.81
N ALA A 249 14.66 -19.97 30.82
CA ALA A 249 15.72 -20.89 30.41
C ALA A 249 16.97 -20.16 29.87
N PHE A 250 16.84 -18.91 29.41
CA PHE A 250 17.97 -18.10 28.97
C PHE A 250 18.77 -17.55 30.17
N ASP A 251 18.07 -17.16 31.25
CA ASP A 251 18.66 -16.60 32.47
C ASP A 251 19.36 -17.66 33.32
N ASP A 252 18.90 -18.92 33.28
CA ASP A 252 19.47 -20.02 34.05
C ASP A 252 20.85 -20.48 33.52
N GLY A 253 21.18 -20.13 32.27
CA GLY A 253 22.38 -20.60 31.58
C GLY A 253 22.40 -22.12 31.39
N SER A 254 23.20 -22.63 30.47
CA SER A 254 23.43 -24.07 30.42
C SER A 254 24.18 -24.49 31.68
N ALA A 255 23.50 -25.12 32.65
CA ALA A 255 24.15 -25.78 33.77
C ALA A 255 25.16 -26.77 33.18
N GLY A 256 26.44 -26.39 33.24
CA GLY A 256 27.50 -27.08 32.54
C GLY A 256 27.46 -28.57 32.83
N SER A 257 27.31 -29.38 31.78
CA SER A 257 27.74 -30.76 31.83
C SER A 257 29.26 -30.73 31.99
N GLY A 258 29.71 -30.68 33.24
CA GLY A 258 31.10 -30.80 33.59
C GLY A 258 31.63 -32.12 33.05
N THR A 259 32.39 -32.05 31.95
CA THR A 259 33.55 -32.87 31.61
C THR A 259 34.09 -32.41 30.26
N GLY A 260 35.23 -31.71 30.24
CA GLY A 260 36.01 -31.55 29.01
C GLY A 260 36.83 -30.27 28.90
N GLY A 261 38.05 -30.29 29.44
CA GLY A 261 39.23 -29.60 28.89
C GLY A 261 39.19 -28.09 28.75
N ALA A 262 39.96 -27.39 29.61
CA ALA A 262 40.30 -25.99 29.44
C ALA A 262 40.93 -25.72 28.06
N ALA A 263 40.15 -25.10 27.16
CA ALA A 263 40.65 -24.34 26.03
C ALA A 263 40.09 -22.92 26.17
N GLY A 264 40.94 -22.00 26.64
CA GLY A 264 40.57 -20.60 26.79
C GLY A 264 40.24 -20.00 25.43
N VAL A 265 38.97 -19.65 25.25
CA VAL A 265 38.55 -18.75 24.15
C VAL A 265 38.71 -17.33 24.68
N ALA A 266 39.81 -16.69 24.28
CA ALA A 266 40.01 -15.27 24.53
C ALA A 266 39.02 -14.48 23.67
N THR A 267 38.12 -13.73 24.31
CA THR A 267 37.40 -12.66 23.65
C THR A 267 38.33 -11.45 23.54
N ASP A 268 38.54 -10.98 22.32
CA ASP A 268 39.19 -9.69 22.10
C ASP A 268 38.23 -8.61 22.59
N GLY A 269 38.54 -8.07 23.76
CA GLY A 269 37.88 -6.91 24.34
C GLY A 269 38.97 -5.90 24.60
N GLY A 270 39.32 -5.12 23.57
CA GLY A 270 40.31 -4.06 23.68
C GLY A 270 39.89 -3.03 24.73
N ASN A 271 40.51 -3.09 25.91
CA ASN A 271 40.38 -2.04 26.91
C ASN A 271 41.50 -1.01 26.70
N ARG A 272 41.14 0.14 26.12
CA ARG A 272 41.97 1.36 26.14
C ARG A 272 41.58 2.18 27.37
N GLY A 273 42.55 2.39 28.26
CA GLY A 273 42.50 3.27 29.44
C GLY A 273 43.27 2.58 30.58
N ASN A 274 44.34 3.12 31.15
CA ASN A 274 44.86 4.49 31.24
C ASN A 274 46.40 4.43 31.23
#